data_AF-A0A804L498-F1
#
_entry.id   AF-A0A804L498-F1
#
_cell.length_a   1.000
_cell.length_b   1.000
_cell.length_c   1.000
_cell.angle_alpha   90.00
_cell.angle_beta   90.00
_cell.angle_gamma   90.00
#
_symmetry.space_group_name_H-M   'P 1'
#
loop_
_entity.id
_entity.type
_entity.pdbx_description
1 polymer ?
#
loop_
_entity_poly.entity_id
_entity_poly.type
_entity_poly.pdbx_seq_one_letter_code
_entity_poly.pdbx_strand_id
1 'polypeptide(L)'
;MAPPEGFRTGDEVEVSSDEDGFRGAYFEGRVVRSMPKLGRYTVDYDAIVDDADESRRLREIVDARHVRPRPPRRLPGVGRWVALHQLVDAFHNDAWWVGVVSAVPTGRQRRYRICFPPSREEMEFGADELRAHFEWVDGEWVLPKSLGVPRTPYGIGTQVEVARLKESVPVAWFSAVVVKTIWNNCFLVEYINLRKDDGKELIREIVDSQHVRPCVLHVPIVKFDQLDGVEAFYENGWWPGVITKINAESWYTVKSIHWDKEREFCHTMLRLRYDLVDGQWTQKPQNMVMMDIGRGKMVEVSSDEEGFLGAWFTATVLESMGKNKFLVQYHNLKTDDETQLLTETVDALHIRPTPPEIPVDGEFRNLEEVDASHNDGWWVGVISKVLDGRRYMVYFRPWKEEMEFGHNDLRLHQDWINGRWVRASTKLL
;
A
#
# COMPACT_ATOMS: atom_id res chain seq x y z
N MET A 1 9.96 -27.50 4.67
CA MET A 1 10.42 -28.67 3.90
C MET A 1 10.57 -29.87 4.81
N ALA A 2 9.96 -30.99 4.42
CA ALA A 2 10.10 -32.26 5.12
C ALA A 2 11.56 -32.75 5.17
N PRO A 3 11.96 -33.52 6.21
CA PRO A 3 13.26 -34.16 6.25
C PRO A 3 13.41 -35.18 5.11
N PRO A 4 14.64 -35.59 4.76
CA PRO A 4 14.91 -36.54 3.67
C PRO A 4 14.14 -37.87 3.79
N GLU A 5 13.90 -38.33 5.03
CA GLU A 5 13.15 -39.56 5.30
C GLU A 5 11.62 -39.38 5.30
N GLY A 6 11.14 -38.13 5.21
CA GLY A 6 9.72 -37.78 5.35
C GLY A 6 9.18 -37.93 6.77
N PHE A 7 7.95 -37.44 7.00
CA PHE A 7 7.27 -37.59 8.28
C PHE A 7 6.42 -38.87 8.35
N ARG A 8 6.34 -39.44 9.54
CA ARG A 8 5.52 -40.61 9.88
C ARG A 8 4.24 -40.19 10.59
N THR A 9 3.24 -41.07 10.58
CA THR A 9 2.03 -40.87 11.38
C THR A 9 2.41 -40.76 12.87
N GLY A 10 1.94 -39.71 13.52
CA GLY A 10 2.24 -39.37 14.90
C GLY A 10 3.25 -38.23 15.06
N ASP A 11 4.02 -37.90 14.02
CA ASP A 11 5.05 -36.86 14.11
C ASP A 11 4.43 -35.47 14.33
N GLU A 12 5.04 -34.71 15.24
CA GLU A 12 4.68 -33.32 15.52
C GLU A 12 5.36 -32.37 14.54
N VAL A 13 4.55 -31.53 13.91
CA VAL A 13 4.98 -30.68 12.80
C VAL A 13 4.45 -29.26 12.95
N GLU A 14 5.02 -28.37 12.15
CA GLU A 14 4.43 -27.08 11.80
C GLU A 14 4.17 -27.03 10.30
N VAL A 15 3.09 -26.36 9.92
CA VAL A 15 2.68 -26.17 8.54
C VAL A 15 2.63 -24.69 8.21
N SER A 16 3.26 -24.28 7.12
CA SER A 16 3.11 -22.93 6.56
C SER A 16 2.01 -22.85 5.51
N SER A 17 1.45 -21.66 5.32
CA SER A 17 0.50 -21.38 4.24
C SER A 17 1.06 -20.34 3.27
N ASP A 18 0.79 -20.54 1.97
CA ASP A 18 1.03 -19.54 0.93
C ASP A 18 -0.22 -18.66 0.69
N GLU A 19 -1.33 -18.89 1.41
CA GLU A 19 -2.56 -18.11 1.23
C GLU A 19 -2.40 -16.67 1.70
N ASP A 20 -3.06 -15.74 0.99
CA ASP A 20 -3.05 -14.33 1.38
C ASP A 20 -3.65 -14.15 2.78
N GLY A 21 -2.96 -13.36 3.60
CA GLY A 21 -3.28 -13.20 5.03
C GLY A 21 -2.60 -14.22 5.95
N PHE A 22 -2.09 -15.35 5.42
CA PHE A 22 -1.42 -16.39 6.21
C PHE A 22 0.04 -16.64 5.81
N ARG A 23 0.54 -15.94 4.78
CA ARG A 23 1.95 -16.02 4.37
C ARG A 23 2.87 -15.65 5.53
N GLY A 24 3.75 -16.59 5.90
CA GLY A 24 4.70 -16.43 7.00
C GLY A 24 4.22 -16.96 8.36
N ALA A 25 2.98 -17.42 8.45
CA ALA A 25 2.45 -18.11 9.61
C ALA A 25 2.88 -19.59 9.63
N TYR A 26 3.11 -20.13 10.83
CA TYR A 26 3.36 -21.55 11.05
C TYR A 26 2.37 -22.12 12.08
N PHE A 27 1.53 -23.04 11.63
CA PHE A 27 0.49 -23.68 12.45
C PHE A 27 1.00 -25.00 13.01
N GLU A 28 0.89 -25.19 14.33
CA GLU A 28 1.27 -26.44 14.98
C GLU A 28 0.24 -27.54 14.67
N GLY A 29 0.73 -28.73 14.33
CA GLY A 29 -0.13 -29.89 14.07
C GLY A 29 0.58 -31.22 14.22
N ARG A 30 -0.13 -32.30 13.89
CA ARG A 30 0.36 -33.68 13.92
C ARG A 30 0.04 -34.40 12.62
N VAL A 31 1.01 -35.14 12.08
CA VAL A 31 0.77 -35.97 10.90
C VAL A 31 -0.11 -37.16 11.29
N VAL A 32 -1.31 -37.26 10.70
CA VAL A 32 -2.20 -38.42 10.87
C VAL A 32 -2.08 -39.41 9.72
N ARG A 33 -1.66 -38.96 8.54
CA ARG A 33 -1.41 -39.84 7.38
C ARG A 33 -0.22 -39.34 6.57
N SER A 34 0.73 -40.23 6.30
CA SER A 34 1.86 -39.98 5.40
C SER A 34 1.57 -40.55 4.00
N MET A 35 1.74 -39.72 2.96
CA MET A 35 1.53 -40.09 1.56
C MET A 35 2.78 -39.76 0.72
N PRO A 36 3.92 -40.45 0.95
CA PRO A 36 5.21 -40.07 0.38
C PRO A 36 5.25 -40.10 -1.15
N LYS A 37 4.51 -41.03 -1.79
CA LYS A 37 4.39 -41.10 -3.26
C LYS A 37 3.74 -39.86 -3.88
N LEU A 38 2.93 -39.13 -3.11
CA LEU A 38 2.24 -37.92 -3.53
C LEU A 38 2.93 -36.65 -3.01
N GLY A 39 3.99 -36.78 -2.21
CA GLY A 39 4.63 -35.64 -1.55
C GLY A 39 3.67 -34.88 -0.62
N ARG A 40 2.74 -35.58 0.04
CA ARG A 40 1.69 -34.94 0.85
C ARG A 40 1.52 -35.61 2.21
N TYR A 41 0.97 -34.85 3.14
CA TYR A 41 0.61 -35.31 4.48
C TYR A 41 -0.82 -34.91 4.79
N THR A 42 -1.54 -35.74 5.54
CA THR A 42 -2.73 -35.28 6.24
C THR A 42 -2.31 -34.84 7.63
N VAL A 43 -2.57 -33.59 7.97
CA VAL A 43 -2.20 -32.96 9.25
C VAL A 43 -3.46 -32.62 10.02
N ASP A 44 -3.44 -32.90 11.31
CA ASP A 44 -4.45 -32.54 12.31
C ASP A 44 -3.90 -31.37 13.12
N TYR A 45 -4.51 -30.18 13.02
CA TYR A 45 -3.99 -28.97 13.65
C TYR A 45 -4.29 -28.92 15.15
N ASP A 46 -3.40 -28.33 15.95
CA ASP A 46 -3.55 -28.33 17.40
C ASP A 46 -4.56 -27.29 17.91
N ALA A 47 -4.60 -26.13 17.27
CA ALA A 47 -5.37 -24.96 17.71
C ALA A 47 -6.49 -24.56 16.73
N ILE A 48 -6.49 -25.07 15.50
CA ILE A 48 -7.52 -24.75 14.49
C ILE A 48 -8.63 -25.81 14.53
N VAL A 49 -9.88 -25.37 14.50
CA VAL A 49 -11.08 -26.23 14.51
C VAL A 49 -11.74 -26.29 13.13
N ASP A 50 -12.52 -27.33 12.89
CA ASP A 50 -13.26 -27.51 11.63
C ASP A 50 -14.47 -26.57 11.57
N ASP A 51 -14.61 -25.80 10.48
CA ASP A 51 -15.70 -24.82 10.31
C ASP A 51 -17.10 -25.45 10.32
N ALA A 52 -17.22 -26.73 9.94
CA ALA A 52 -18.48 -27.46 9.95
C ALA A 52 -18.75 -28.15 11.31
N ASP A 53 -17.71 -28.39 12.11
CA ASP A 53 -17.80 -29.03 13.42
C ASP A 53 -16.68 -28.51 14.35
N GLU A 54 -16.96 -27.40 15.05
CA GLU A 54 -16.03 -26.76 16.00
C GLU A 54 -15.60 -27.68 17.15
N SER A 55 -16.25 -28.84 17.34
CA SER A 55 -15.83 -29.85 18.33
C SER A 55 -14.61 -30.66 17.86
N ARG A 56 -14.25 -30.55 16.58
CA ARG A 56 -13.13 -31.28 15.96
C ARG A 56 -12.05 -30.31 15.54
N ARG A 57 -10.82 -30.81 15.63
CA ARG A 57 -9.66 -30.14 15.05
C ARG A 57 -9.73 -30.19 13.53
N LEU A 58 -9.31 -29.11 12.90
CA LEU A 58 -9.20 -29.03 11.44
C LEU A 58 -8.18 -30.06 10.96
N ARG A 59 -8.55 -30.78 9.89
CA ARG A 59 -7.70 -31.77 9.25
C ARG A 59 -7.61 -31.52 7.76
N GLU A 60 -6.39 -31.37 7.27
CA GLU A 60 -6.15 -31.01 5.87
C GLU A 60 -5.07 -31.86 5.23
N ILE A 61 -5.12 -31.92 3.90
CA ILE A 61 -4.05 -32.49 3.09
C ILE A 61 -3.12 -31.37 2.64
N VAL A 62 -1.88 -31.40 3.10
CA VAL A 62 -0.87 -30.36 2.87
C VAL A 62 0.31 -30.91 2.09
N ASP A 63 0.92 -30.05 1.28
CA ASP A 63 2.12 -30.39 0.51
C ASP A 63 3.36 -30.49 1.43
N ALA A 64 4.21 -31.48 1.19
CA ALA A 64 5.42 -31.72 1.97
C ALA A 64 6.38 -30.51 2.03
N ARG A 65 6.31 -29.58 1.06
CA ARG A 65 7.12 -28.35 1.08
C ARG A 65 6.75 -27.43 2.23
N HIS A 66 5.48 -27.40 2.64
CA HIS A 66 4.93 -26.56 3.71
C HIS A 66 5.12 -27.14 5.10
N VAL A 67 5.45 -28.44 5.20
CA VAL A 67 5.60 -29.11 6.48
C VAL A 67 7.06 -29.06 6.93
N ARG A 68 7.28 -28.78 8.21
CA ARG A 68 8.58 -28.87 8.90
C ARG A 68 8.37 -29.49 10.28
N PRO A 69 9.41 -30.03 10.97
CA PRO A 69 9.23 -30.46 12.35
C PRO A 69 8.89 -29.25 13.24
N ARG A 70 8.57 -29.48 14.51
CA ARG A 70 8.51 -28.36 15.47
C ARG A 70 9.91 -27.88 15.85
N PRO A 71 10.13 -26.57 15.98
CA PRO A 71 11.42 -26.06 16.43
C PRO A 71 11.69 -26.40 17.89
N PRO A 72 12.97 -26.44 18.29
CA PRO A 72 13.34 -26.72 19.67
C PRO A 72 12.76 -25.65 20.61
N ARG A 73 11.98 -26.06 21.60
CA ARG A 73 11.40 -25.12 22.59
C ARG A 73 12.46 -24.44 23.47
N ARG A 74 13.66 -25.03 23.63
CA ARG A 74 14.80 -24.48 24.38
C ARG A 74 16.13 -24.98 23.81
N LEU A 75 17.11 -24.09 23.66
CA LEU A 75 18.52 -24.47 23.53
C LEU A 75 19.17 -24.57 24.92
N PRO A 76 19.97 -25.62 25.20
CA PRO A 76 20.83 -25.64 26.38
C PRO A 76 21.81 -24.44 26.34
N GLY A 77 21.85 -23.63 27.40
CA GLY A 77 22.86 -22.56 27.56
C GLY A 77 22.44 -21.15 27.11
N VAL A 78 21.26 -20.96 26.50
CA VAL A 78 20.72 -19.63 26.21
C VAL A 78 19.61 -19.33 27.21
N GLY A 79 19.85 -18.39 28.12
CA GLY A 79 18.81 -17.91 29.04
C GLY A 79 17.62 -17.29 28.29
N ARG A 80 16.47 -17.16 28.96
CA ARG A 80 15.19 -16.61 28.44
C ARG A 80 15.26 -15.10 28.11
N TRP A 81 16.42 -14.59 27.71
CA TRP A 81 16.65 -13.17 27.45
C TRP A 81 16.35 -12.89 25.99
N VAL A 82 15.15 -12.37 25.75
CA VAL A 82 14.78 -11.77 24.47
C VAL A 82 15.38 -10.36 24.43
N ALA A 83 16.34 -10.15 23.54
CA ALA A 83 17.07 -8.89 23.41
C ALA A 83 16.44 -7.97 22.35
N LEU A 84 16.72 -6.66 22.46
CA LEU A 84 16.29 -5.69 21.47
C LEU A 84 16.83 -6.03 20.07
N HIS A 85 15.97 -5.95 19.05
CA HIS A 85 16.21 -6.31 17.65
C HIS A 85 16.57 -7.79 17.43
N GLN A 86 16.20 -8.68 18.35
CA GLN A 86 16.28 -10.12 18.15
C GLN A 86 15.09 -10.61 17.32
N LEU A 87 15.31 -11.62 16.46
CA LEU A 87 14.23 -12.36 15.83
C LEU A 87 13.63 -13.38 16.78
N VAL A 88 12.31 -13.38 16.80
CA VAL A 88 11.49 -14.29 17.59
C VAL A 88 10.36 -14.80 16.71
N ASP A 89 9.83 -15.97 17.07
CA ASP A 89 8.48 -16.30 16.64
C ASP A 89 7.53 -15.87 17.76
N ALA A 90 6.49 -15.11 17.41
CA ALA A 90 5.42 -14.68 18.30
C ALA A 90 4.15 -15.49 17.99
N PHE A 91 3.51 -16.02 19.03
CA PHE A 91 2.27 -16.78 18.90
C PHE A 91 1.08 -15.83 18.86
N HIS A 92 0.37 -15.79 17.74
CA HIS A 92 -0.81 -14.93 17.55
C HIS A 92 -1.79 -15.59 16.57
N ASN A 93 -3.09 -15.53 16.86
CA ASN A 93 -4.16 -16.15 16.06
C ASN A 93 -3.82 -17.59 15.65
N ASP A 94 -3.51 -18.43 16.65
CA ASP A 94 -3.28 -19.87 16.50
C ASP A 94 -2.04 -20.28 15.67
N ALA A 95 -1.19 -19.30 15.32
CA ALA A 95 0.03 -19.52 14.57
C ALA A 95 1.26 -18.82 15.17
N TRP A 96 2.43 -19.31 14.77
CA TRP A 96 3.72 -18.67 15.04
C TRP A 96 4.12 -17.75 13.88
N TRP A 97 4.41 -16.49 14.20
CA TRP A 97 4.76 -15.44 13.25
C TRP A 97 6.17 -14.92 13.51
N VAL A 98 6.98 -14.80 12.45
CA VAL A 98 8.32 -14.24 12.58
C VAL A 98 8.23 -12.74 12.80
N GLY A 99 8.79 -12.27 13.91
CA GLY A 99 8.82 -10.87 14.29
C GLY A 99 10.17 -10.44 14.85
N VAL A 100 10.32 -9.13 15.04
CA VAL A 100 11.53 -8.51 15.58
C VAL A 100 11.18 -7.75 16.85
N VAL A 101 11.96 -7.97 17.91
CA VAL A 101 11.79 -7.24 19.18
C VAL A 101 12.10 -5.76 18.99
N SER A 102 11.07 -4.91 19.03
CA SER A 102 11.21 -3.45 18.89
C SER A 102 11.31 -2.74 20.25
N ALA A 103 10.82 -3.35 21.32
CA ALA A 103 11.03 -2.87 22.69
C ALA A 103 11.10 -4.03 23.69
N VAL A 104 11.97 -3.88 24.69
CA VAL A 104 12.07 -4.80 25.83
C VAL A 104 11.23 -4.28 27.01
N PRO A 105 10.66 -5.17 27.84
CA PRO A 105 9.82 -4.76 28.96
C PRO A 105 10.53 -3.77 29.88
N THR A 106 9.82 -2.70 30.25
CA THR A 106 10.25 -1.74 31.27
C THR A 106 9.22 -1.73 32.41
N GLY A 107 9.69 -1.74 33.67
CA GLY A 107 8.80 -1.70 34.84
C GLY A 107 8.19 -3.06 35.21
N ARG A 108 6.99 -3.03 35.81
CA ARG A 108 6.35 -4.22 36.41
C ARG A 108 5.67 -5.14 35.39
N GLN A 109 5.21 -4.61 34.26
CA GLN A 109 4.65 -5.42 33.18
C GLN A 109 5.77 -6.02 32.34
N ARG A 110 5.82 -7.36 32.27
CA ARG A 110 6.86 -8.13 31.57
C ARG A 110 6.44 -8.48 30.14
N ARG A 111 6.01 -7.48 29.37
CA ARG A 111 5.63 -7.65 27.96
C ARG A 111 6.67 -7.06 27.01
N TYR A 112 6.93 -7.77 25.93
CA TYR A 112 7.81 -7.38 24.84
C TYR A 112 6.97 -6.75 23.74
N ARG A 113 7.53 -5.76 23.04
CA ARG A 113 6.92 -5.27 21.80
C ARG A 113 7.63 -5.88 20.61
N ILE A 114 6.84 -6.46 19.72
CA ILE A 114 7.30 -7.13 18.51
C ILE A 114 6.77 -6.36 17.32
N CYS A 115 7.67 -5.98 16.42
CA CYS A 115 7.37 -5.44 15.10
C CYS A 115 7.32 -6.59 14.09
N PHE A 116 6.32 -6.58 13.21
CA PHE A 116 6.20 -7.48 12.07
C PHE A 116 6.63 -6.73 10.80
N PRO A 117 7.91 -6.84 10.36
CA PRO A 117 8.46 -5.92 9.36
C PRO A 117 7.71 -5.84 8.02
N PRO A 118 7.10 -6.93 7.51
CA PRO A 118 6.26 -6.86 6.31
C PRO A 118 5.01 -6.00 6.44
N SER A 119 4.28 -6.06 7.55
CA SER A 119 3.09 -5.21 7.79
C SER A 119 3.42 -3.90 8.50
N ARG A 120 4.59 -3.83 9.13
CA ARG A 120 5.04 -2.78 10.07
C ARG A 120 4.16 -2.63 11.31
N GLU A 121 3.30 -3.60 11.58
CA GLU A 121 2.49 -3.62 12.80
C GLU A 121 3.36 -3.90 14.02
N GLU A 122 3.01 -3.29 15.15
CA GLU A 122 3.62 -3.59 16.44
C GLU A 122 2.58 -4.17 17.41
N MET A 123 2.95 -5.21 18.14
CA MET A 123 2.08 -5.86 19.13
C MET A 123 2.84 -6.22 20.41
N GLU A 124 2.13 -6.37 21.53
CA GLU A 124 2.71 -6.73 22.83
C GLU A 124 2.48 -8.21 23.17
N PHE A 125 3.54 -8.90 23.60
CA PHE A 125 3.52 -10.33 23.94
C PHE A 125 4.16 -10.61 25.30
N GLY A 126 3.64 -11.60 26.00
CA GLY A 126 4.25 -12.23 27.16
C GLY A 126 5.47 -13.08 26.79
N ALA A 127 6.33 -13.36 27.76
CA ALA A 127 7.55 -14.14 27.55
C ALA A 127 7.31 -15.63 27.23
N ASP A 128 6.07 -16.11 27.39
CA ASP A 128 5.59 -17.46 27.09
C ASP A 128 4.92 -17.56 25.72
N GLU A 129 4.53 -16.42 25.14
CA GLU A 129 4.01 -16.29 23.77
C GLU A 129 5.13 -16.08 22.74
N LEU A 130 6.39 -16.04 23.20
CA LEU A 130 7.57 -15.85 22.37
C LEU A 130 8.51 -17.04 22.45
N ARG A 131 9.11 -17.39 21.31
CA ARG A 131 10.24 -18.31 21.22
C ARG A 131 11.33 -17.76 20.31
N ALA A 132 12.54 -18.31 20.41
CA ALA A 132 13.61 -17.97 19.49
C ALA A 132 13.23 -18.42 18.07
N HIS A 133 13.47 -17.57 17.08
CA HIS A 133 13.27 -17.92 15.69
C HIS A 133 14.39 -18.87 15.22
N PHE A 134 14.01 -19.95 14.55
CA PHE A 134 14.90 -20.90 13.91
C PHE A 134 14.51 -21.12 12.45
N GLU A 135 15.53 -21.30 11.62
CA GLU A 135 15.38 -21.71 10.23
C GLU A 135 15.55 -23.23 10.14
N TRP A 136 14.70 -23.89 9.37
CA TRP A 136 14.83 -25.32 9.07
C TRP A 136 15.54 -25.49 7.74
N VAL A 137 16.83 -25.87 7.78
CA VAL A 137 17.70 -25.94 6.61
C VAL A 137 18.36 -27.32 6.57
N ASP A 138 18.23 -28.01 5.45
CA ASP A 138 18.89 -29.30 5.17
C ASP A 138 18.73 -30.37 6.28
N GLY A 139 17.58 -30.37 6.96
CA GLY A 139 17.28 -31.34 8.01
C GLY A 139 17.74 -30.94 9.41
N GLU A 140 18.23 -29.71 9.59
CA GLU A 140 18.68 -29.18 10.88
C GLU A 140 18.02 -27.84 11.22
N TRP A 141 17.86 -27.60 12.53
CA TRP A 141 17.45 -26.30 13.05
C TRP A 141 18.66 -25.42 13.27
N VAL A 142 18.70 -24.29 12.56
CA VAL A 142 19.81 -23.35 12.64
C VAL A 142 19.33 -21.99 13.13
N LEU A 143 20.18 -21.29 13.87
CA LEU A 143 19.91 -19.91 14.22
C LEU A 143 20.17 -19.04 12.98
N PRO A 144 19.34 -18.02 12.71
CA PRO A 144 19.61 -17.07 11.63
C PRO A 144 21.04 -16.53 11.62
N LYS A 145 21.57 -16.15 12.80
CA LYS A 145 22.93 -15.62 12.94
C LYS A 145 24.04 -16.59 12.53
N SER A 146 23.81 -17.91 12.54
CA SER A 146 24.81 -18.90 12.14
C SER A 146 24.89 -19.14 10.63
N LEU A 147 23.93 -18.63 9.85
CA LEU A 147 23.88 -18.79 8.39
C LEU A 147 24.80 -17.82 7.62
N GLY A 148 25.61 -17.00 8.31
CA GLY A 148 26.60 -16.09 7.71
C GLY A 148 26.12 -14.64 7.57
N VAL A 149 26.70 -13.89 6.62
CA VAL A 149 26.34 -12.49 6.34
C VAL A 149 24.85 -12.45 5.93
N PRO A 150 24.02 -11.59 6.55
CA PRO A 150 22.63 -11.42 6.14
C PRO A 150 22.56 -11.20 4.62
N ARG A 151 21.69 -11.94 3.92
CA ARG A 151 21.42 -11.75 2.48
C ARG A 151 20.59 -10.47 2.25
N THR A 152 21.00 -9.38 2.88
CA THR A 152 20.28 -8.12 2.85
C THR A 152 20.71 -7.31 1.62
N PRO A 153 19.76 -6.75 0.84
CA PRO A 153 20.08 -5.90 -0.30
C PRO A 153 20.83 -4.61 0.07
N TYR A 154 20.74 -4.16 1.33
CA TYR A 154 21.37 -2.93 1.82
C TYR A 154 22.29 -3.21 3.00
N GLY A 155 23.47 -2.60 3.01
CA GLY A 155 24.46 -2.71 4.08
C GLY A 155 24.28 -1.63 5.15
N ILE A 156 24.97 -1.80 6.28
CA ILE A 156 25.05 -0.73 7.29
C ILE A 156 25.70 0.51 6.67
N GLY A 157 25.10 1.68 6.89
CA GLY A 157 25.53 2.97 6.33
C GLY A 157 24.94 3.28 4.95
N THR A 158 24.24 2.33 4.30
CA THR A 158 23.56 2.60 3.03
C THR A 158 22.44 3.62 3.24
N GLN A 159 22.43 4.69 2.44
CA GLN A 159 21.32 5.62 2.37
C GLN A 159 20.20 5.01 1.52
N VAL A 160 18.99 5.06 2.06
CA VAL A 160 17.80 4.49 1.45
C VAL A 160 16.63 5.45 1.61
N GLU A 161 15.56 5.19 0.86
CA GLU A 161 14.28 5.84 1.05
C GLU A 161 13.25 4.82 1.52
N VAL A 162 12.56 5.16 2.59
CA VAL A 162 11.60 4.30 3.26
C VAL A 162 10.20 4.77 2.91
N ALA A 163 9.37 3.86 2.40
CA ALA A 163 7.99 4.18 2.06
C ALA A 163 7.21 4.60 3.30
N ARG A 164 6.41 5.65 3.18
CA ARG A 164 5.28 5.93 4.05
C ARG A 164 4.05 5.34 3.38
N LEU A 165 3.33 4.49 4.10
CA LEU A 165 2.18 3.76 3.56
C LEU A 165 0.87 4.44 3.97
N LYS A 166 -0.13 4.37 3.08
CA LYS A 166 -1.54 4.60 3.39
C LYS A 166 -2.31 3.45 2.75
N GLU A 167 -3.08 2.70 3.55
CA GLU A 167 -3.80 1.50 3.07
C GLU A 167 -2.88 0.54 2.30
N SER A 168 -1.66 0.34 2.82
CA SER A 168 -0.59 -0.49 2.21
C SER A 168 -0.01 0.02 0.89
N VAL A 169 -0.39 1.21 0.42
CA VAL A 169 0.17 1.84 -0.78
C VAL A 169 1.24 2.89 -0.38
N PRO A 170 2.45 2.85 -0.95
CA PRO A 170 3.44 3.92 -0.77
C PRO A 170 2.91 5.26 -1.28
N VAL A 171 2.76 6.22 -0.36
CA VAL A 171 2.30 7.60 -0.64
C VAL A 171 3.43 8.62 -0.61
N ALA A 172 4.54 8.30 0.05
CA ALA A 172 5.73 9.14 0.10
C ALA A 172 6.97 8.33 0.45
N TRP A 173 8.13 8.94 0.28
CA TRP A 173 9.42 8.30 0.50
C TRP A 173 10.32 9.17 1.38
N PHE A 174 10.75 8.63 2.51
CA PHE A 174 11.50 9.37 3.53
C PHE A 174 12.95 8.89 3.58
N SER A 175 13.88 9.83 3.51
CA SER A 175 15.31 9.50 3.51
C SER A 175 15.74 8.95 4.88
N ALA A 176 16.44 7.82 4.85
CA ALA A 176 16.95 7.14 6.03
C ALA A 176 18.32 6.50 5.76
N VAL A 177 18.98 6.08 6.83
CA VAL A 177 20.23 5.32 6.78
C VAL A 177 20.01 3.98 7.45
N VAL A 178 20.48 2.89 6.82
CA VAL A 178 20.49 1.57 7.44
C VAL A 178 21.53 1.59 8.58
N VAL A 179 21.07 1.47 9.83
CA VAL A 179 21.95 1.47 11.01
C VAL A 179 22.21 0.06 11.53
N LYS A 180 21.35 -0.91 11.18
CA LYS A 180 21.55 -2.32 11.53
C LYS A 180 20.88 -3.24 10.51
N THR A 181 21.57 -4.29 10.09
CA THR A 181 20.99 -5.43 9.39
C THR A 181 20.52 -6.46 10.43
N ILE A 182 19.27 -6.89 10.36
CA ILE A 182 18.69 -7.80 11.36
C ILE A 182 18.68 -9.23 10.83
N TRP A 183 17.99 -9.47 9.72
CA TRP A 183 17.97 -10.77 9.01
C TRP A 183 17.25 -10.67 7.68
N ASN A 184 17.72 -11.42 6.68
CA ASN A 184 17.12 -11.54 5.34
C ASN A 184 16.83 -10.18 4.70
N ASN A 185 15.59 -9.68 4.85
CA ASN A 185 15.08 -8.43 4.30
C ASN A 185 14.80 -7.35 5.36
N CYS A 186 15.12 -7.58 6.62
CA CYS A 186 14.76 -6.70 7.73
C CYS A 186 15.93 -5.81 8.18
N PHE A 187 15.64 -4.53 8.35
CA PHE A 187 16.60 -3.48 8.70
C PHE A 187 16.12 -2.65 9.87
N LEU A 188 17.05 -2.15 10.68
CA LEU A 188 16.79 -0.95 11.46
C LEU A 188 17.30 0.24 10.65
N VAL A 189 16.41 1.18 10.37
CA VAL A 189 16.71 2.43 9.69
C VAL A 189 16.62 3.59 10.66
N GLU A 190 17.45 4.60 10.46
CA GLU A 190 17.36 5.89 11.16
C GLU A 190 17.04 6.98 10.15
N TYR A 191 15.94 7.69 10.35
CA TYR A 191 15.51 8.74 9.44
C TYR A 191 16.42 9.96 9.52
N ILE A 192 16.73 10.57 8.38
CA ILE A 192 17.66 11.72 8.32
C ILE A 192 17.01 12.99 8.89
N ASN A 193 15.73 13.20 8.57
CA ASN A 193 15.01 14.45 8.85
C ASN A 193 13.79 14.27 9.77
N LEU A 194 13.53 13.06 10.28
CA LEU A 194 12.42 12.81 11.20
C LEU A 194 12.93 12.65 12.62
N ARG A 195 12.34 13.42 13.53
CA ARG A 195 12.69 13.46 14.95
C ARG A 195 11.49 13.02 15.79
N LYS A 196 11.76 12.45 16.97
CA LYS A 196 10.74 12.17 17.97
C LYS A 196 10.12 13.47 18.50
N ASP A 197 9.03 13.34 19.25
CA ASP A 197 8.29 14.47 19.85
C ASP A 197 9.17 15.40 20.70
N ASP A 198 10.28 14.89 21.25
CA ASP A 198 11.25 15.67 22.01
C ASP A 198 12.14 16.60 21.15
N GLY A 199 12.09 16.45 19.83
CA GLY A 199 12.89 17.19 18.85
C GLY A 199 14.39 16.89 18.89
N LYS A 200 14.85 15.96 19.72
CA LYS A 200 16.27 15.68 19.95
C LYS A 200 16.73 14.45 19.20
N GLU A 201 16.01 13.35 19.36
CA GLU A 201 16.40 12.06 18.79
C GLU A 201 15.78 11.84 17.42
N LEU A 202 16.57 11.29 16.50
CA LEU A 202 16.04 10.82 15.21
C LEU A 202 15.14 9.60 15.43
N ILE A 203 14.11 9.50 14.61
CA ILE A 203 13.23 8.33 14.61
C ILE A 203 13.99 7.15 14.01
N ARG A 204 13.86 5.99 14.67
CA ARG A 204 14.31 4.71 14.15
C ARG A 204 13.12 3.78 13.96
N GLU A 205 13.17 2.98 12.91
CA GLU A 205 12.10 2.06 12.55
C GLU A 205 12.69 0.74 12.07
N ILE A 206 12.02 -0.36 12.38
CA ILE A 206 12.32 -1.67 11.80
C ILE A 206 11.48 -1.82 10.53
N VAL A 207 12.12 -2.05 9.39
CA VAL A 207 11.44 -2.13 8.09
C VAL A 207 11.90 -3.33 7.29
N ASP A 208 10.97 -3.90 6.52
CA ASP A 208 11.28 -4.89 5.49
C ASP A 208 11.73 -4.21 4.17
N SER A 209 12.59 -4.90 3.42
CA SER A 209 13.13 -4.46 2.14
C SER A 209 12.06 -4.07 1.12
N GLN A 210 10.87 -4.68 1.18
CA GLN A 210 9.76 -4.34 0.27
C GLN A 210 9.32 -2.89 0.39
N HIS A 211 9.58 -2.27 1.55
CA HIS A 211 9.23 -0.87 1.82
C HIS A 211 10.42 0.07 1.69
N VAL A 212 11.54 -0.40 1.15
CA VAL A 212 12.79 0.33 1.08
C VAL A 212 13.30 0.33 -0.36
N ARG A 213 13.53 1.52 -0.91
CA ARG A 213 14.19 1.69 -2.22
C ARG A 213 15.55 2.37 -2.04
N PRO A 214 16.49 2.22 -2.98
CA PRO A 214 17.70 3.04 -2.99
C PRO A 214 17.33 4.54 -3.05
N CYS A 215 18.24 5.44 -2.66
CA CYS A 215 18.04 6.85 -2.98
C CYS A 215 18.03 7.03 -4.51
N VAL A 216 17.07 7.80 -5.04
CA VAL A 216 17.05 8.13 -6.47
C VAL A 216 18.35 8.85 -6.81
N LEU A 217 19.12 8.30 -7.76
CA LEU A 217 20.35 8.91 -8.24
C LEU A 217 20.05 10.34 -8.68
N HIS A 218 20.84 11.31 -8.23
CA HIS A 218 20.73 12.69 -8.72
C HIS A 218 21.12 12.72 -10.20
N VAL A 219 20.11 12.59 -11.06
CA VAL A 219 20.23 12.87 -12.49
C VAL A 219 20.39 14.39 -12.64
N PRO A 220 21.30 14.89 -13.50
CA PRO A 220 21.49 16.33 -13.70
C PRO A 220 20.18 17.03 -14.05
N ILE A 221 20.07 18.28 -13.59
CA ILE A 221 18.91 19.19 -13.70
C ILE A 221 18.20 19.05 -15.06
N VAL A 222 17.05 18.38 -15.04
CA VAL A 222 16.12 18.32 -16.18
C VAL A 222 15.15 19.48 -16.02
N LYS A 223 15.02 20.36 -17.02
CA LYS A 223 13.89 21.31 -17.02
C LYS A 223 12.60 20.50 -17.09
N PHE A 224 11.68 20.79 -16.19
CA PHE A 224 10.39 20.10 -16.23
C PHE A 224 9.41 20.82 -17.15
N ASP A 225 8.61 20.05 -17.88
CA ASP A 225 7.49 20.55 -18.65
C ASP A 225 6.19 20.52 -17.80
N GLN A 226 5.20 21.29 -18.21
CA GLN A 226 3.86 21.21 -17.63
C GLN A 226 3.29 19.80 -17.87
N LEU A 227 2.63 19.23 -16.87
CA LEU A 227 2.11 17.85 -16.80
C LEU A 227 3.16 16.76 -16.50
N ASP A 228 4.42 17.14 -16.26
CA ASP A 228 5.41 16.18 -15.78
C ASP A 228 5.03 15.63 -14.41
N GLY A 229 5.07 14.30 -14.29
CA GLY A 229 4.98 13.60 -13.02
C GLY A 229 6.29 13.71 -12.25
N VAL A 230 6.23 14.30 -11.07
CA VAL A 230 7.40 14.59 -10.23
C VAL A 230 7.22 14.00 -8.82
N GLU A 231 8.31 13.93 -8.09
CA GLU A 231 8.29 13.86 -6.63
C GLU A 231 8.81 15.18 -6.08
N ALA A 232 8.02 15.83 -5.21
CA ALA A 232 8.35 17.08 -4.55
C ALA A 232 8.78 16.83 -3.10
N PHE A 233 9.88 17.45 -2.69
CA PHE A 233 10.35 17.38 -1.31
C PHE A 233 9.55 18.33 -0.43
N TYR A 234 8.76 17.75 0.47
CA TYR A 234 7.86 18.48 1.37
C TYR A 234 7.76 17.73 2.71
N GLU A 235 7.69 18.44 3.84
CA GLU A 235 7.57 17.83 5.18
C GLU A 235 8.53 16.64 5.43
N ASN A 236 9.80 16.80 5.04
CA ASN A 236 10.88 15.81 5.21
C ASN A 236 10.78 14.54 4.34
N GLY A 237 9.84 14.46 3.39
CA GLY A 237 9.67 13.34 2.48
C GLY A 237 9.53 13.77 1.02
N TRP A 238 9.67 12.80 0.12
CA TRP A 238 9.40 12.95 -1.30
C TRP A 238 7.97 12.50 -1.61
N TRP A 239 7.14 13.44 -2.06
CA TRP A 239 5.72 13.24 -2.32
C TRP A 239 5.42 13.32 -3.80
N PRO A 240 4.66 12.38 -4.38
CA PRO A 240 4.32 12.41 -5.79
C PRO A 240 3.38 13.58 -6.11
N GLY A 241 3.58 14.22 -7.26
CA GLY A 241 2.77 15.33 -7.75
C GLY A 241 2.91 15.54 -9.26
N VAL A 242 2.17 16.50 -9.80
CA VAL A 242 2.21 16.92 -11.21
C VAL A 242 2.47 18.41 -11.28
N ILE A 243 3.33 18.81 -12.21
CA ILE A 243 3.57 20.22 -12.50
C ILE A 243 2.37 20.79 -13.25
N THR A 244 1.71 21.78 -12.67
CA THR A 244 0.57 22.47 -13.29
C THR A 244 0.96 23.80 -13.91
N LYS A 245 2.05 24.41 -13.42
CA LYS A 245 2.55 25.69 -13.96
C LYS A 245 4.07 25.78 -13.86
N ILE A 246 4.68 26.34 -14.90
CA ILE A 246 6.10 26.71 -14.92
C ILE A 246 6.19 28.20 -14.60
N ASN A 247 6.87 28.55 -13.52
CA ASN A 247 7.07 29.93 -13.07
C ASN A 247 8.48 30.43 -13.47
N ALA A 248 8.75 31.71 -13.19
CA ALA A 248 10.08 32.29 -13.41
C ALA A 248 11.15 31.62 -12.52
N GLU A 249 12.43 31.78 -12.89
CA GLU A 249 13.57 31.42 -12.04
C GLU A 249 13.65 29.95 -11.57
N SER A 250 13.16 29.01 -12.39
CA SER A 250 13.16 27.57 -12.07
C SER A 250 12.27 27.20 -10.86
N TRP A 251 11.19 27.95 -10.68
CA TRP A 251 10.09 27.57 -9.79
C TRP A 251 8.97 26.90 -10.57
N TYR A 252 8.29 25.95 -9.92
CA TYR A 252 7.20 25.18 -10.51
C TYR A 252 6.06 25.09 -9.52
N THR A 253 4.83 25.20 -10.00
CA THR A 253 3.63 24.92 -9.21
C THR A 253 3.28 23.45 -9.36
N VAL A 254 3.10 22.77 -8.23
CA VAL A 254 2.82 21.33 -8.16
C VAL A 254 1.51 21.08 -7.44
N LYS A 255 0.65 20.28 -8.07
CA LYS A 255 -0.57 19.73 -7.49
C LYS A 255 -0.32 18.30 -7.01
N SER A 256 -0.83 17.96 -5.84
CA SER A 256 -0.77 16.61 -5.26
C SER A 256 -1.98 16.38 -4.37
N ILE A 257 -2.34 15.12 -4.15
CA ILE A 257 -3.36 14.73 -3.15
C ILE A 257 -2.93 14.93 -1.70
N HIS A 258 -1.63 15.09 -1.47
CA HIS A 258 -1.10 15.12 -0.13
C HIS A 258 -1.22 16.51 0.51
N TRP A 259 -1.73 17.49 -0.23
CA TRP A 259 -2.01 18.84 0.26
C TRP A 259 -3.20 19.46 -0.45
N ASP A 260 -3.97 20.30 0.25
CA ASP A 260 -5.27 20.80 -0.24
C ASP A 260 -5.17 21.85 -1.36
N LYS A 261 -4.02 22.51 -1.51
CA LYS A 261 -3.81 23.61 -2.48
C LYS A 261 -2.49 23.46 -3.19
N GLU A 262 -2.44 23.81 -4.47
CA GLU A 262 -1.19 23.85 -5.23
C GLU A 262 -0.08 24.59 -4.49
N ARG A 263 1.15 24.09 -4.62
CA ARG A 263 2.32 24.64 -3.92
C ARG A 263 3.44 24.90 -4.91
N GLU A 264 4.19 25.96 -4.64
CA GLU A 264 5.35 26.31 -5.43
C GLU A 264 6.62 25.68 -4.85
N PHE A 265 7.42 25.09 -5.72
CA PHE A 265 8.68 24.45 -5.38
C PHE A 265 9.78 24.99 -6.29
N CYS A 266 10.94 25.28 -5.71
CA CYS A 266 12.13 25.50 -6.49
C CYS A 266 12.62 24.17 -7.09
N HIS A 267 13.32 24.22 -8.22
CA HIS A 267 13.80 23.05 -8.93
C HIS A 267 14.57 22.03 -8.07
N THR A 268 15.35 22.48 -7.07
CA THR A 268 16.14 21.60 -6.19
C THR A 268 15.29 20.76 -5.24
N MET A 269 14.01 21.12 -5.07
CA MET A 269 13.04 20.36 -4.28
C MET A 269 12.18 19.44 -5.15
N LEU A 270 12.53 19.25 -6.42
CA LEU A 270 11.79 18.44 -7.36
C LEU A 270 12.71 17.42 -8.02
N ARG A 271 12.16 16.25 -8.33
CA ARG A 271 12.80 15.26 -9.19
C ARG A 271 11.76 14.55 -10.04
N LEU A 272 12.21 13.98 -11.15
CA LEU A 272 11.34 13.11 -11.95
C LEU A 272 10.90 11.91 -11.12
N ARG A 273 9.67 11.45 -11.36
CA ARG A 273 9.15 10.26 -10.72
C ARG A 273 9.77 9.00 -11.34
N TYR A 274 10.41 8.20 -10.50
CA TYR A 274 10.91 6.87 -10.88
C TYR A 274 10.20 5.80 -10.05
N ASP A 275 9.77 4.73 -10.72
CA ASP A 275 9.27 3.54 -10.03
C ASP A 275 10.40 2.48 -10.05
N LEU A 276 10.63 1.83 -8.92
CA LEU A 276 11.52 0.69 -8.83
C LEU A 276 10.72 -0.57 -9.21
N VAL A 277 10.99 -1.13 -10.39
CA VAL A 277 10.31 -2.35 -10.89
C VAL A 277 11.38 -3.43 -11.03
N ASP A 278 11.19 -4.57 -10.35
CA ASP A 278 12.13 -5.69 -10.33
C ASP A 278 13.59 -5.31 -9.98
N GLY A 279 13.74 -4.35 -9.06
CA GLY A 279 15.05 -3.85 -8.62
C GLY A 279 15.75 -2.91 -9.59
N GLN A 280 15.12 -2.56 -10.72
CA GLN A 280 15.62 -1.56 -11.66
C GLN A 280 14.80 -0.28 -11.62
N TRP A 281 15.49 0.86 -11.66
CA TRP A 281 14.83 2.15 -11.78
C TRP A 281 14.24 2.30 -13.17
N THR A 282 12.92 2.44 -13.22
CA THR A 282 12.19 2.80 -14.43
C THR A 282 11.76 4.25 -14.32
N GLN A 283 12.31 5.10 -15.19
CA GLN A 283 11.79 6.45 -15.33
C GLN A 283 10.35 6.33 -15.82
N LYS A 284 9.41 6.91 -15.07
CA LYS A 284 8.08 7.03 -15.63
C LYS A 284 8.11 8.04 -16.78
N PRO A 285 7.36 7.80 -17.85
CA PRO A 285 7.30 8.73 -18.96
C PRO A 285 6.95 10.13 -18.44
N GLN A 286 7.71 11.12 -18.89
CA GLN A 286 7.25 12.51 -18.90
C GLN A 286 5.90 12.51 -19.64
N ASN A 287 4.86 13.07 -19.03
CA ASN A 287 3.46 13.03 -19.50
C ASN A 287 2.71 11.70 -19.35
N MET A 288 2.65 11.15 -18.13
CA MET A 288 1.77 9.99 -17.82
C MET A 288 0.30 10.23 -18.17
N VAL A 289 -0.14 11.51 -18.15
CA VAL A 289 -1.48 11.97 -18.56
C VAL A 289 -1.75 11.72 -20.05
N MET A 290 -0.75 11.82 -20.93
CA MET A 290 -0.94 11.71 -22.39
C MET A 290 -1.00 10.26 -22.90
N MET A 291 -0.62 9.25 -22.11
CA MET A 291 -0.63 7.86 -22.59
C MET A 291 -2.04 7.28 -22.70
N ASP A 292 -2.99 7.76 -21.88
CA ASP A 292 -4.38 7.28 -21.88
C ASP A 292 -5.38 8.26 -22.52
N ILE A 293 -4.92 9.45 -22.91
CA ILE A 293 -5.73 10.49 -23.56
C ILE A 293 -5.29 10.58 -25.03
N GLY A 294 -6.09 10.01 -25.92
CA GLY A 294 -5.81 9.97 -27.35
C GLY A 294 -7.09 9.95 -28.18
N ARG A 295 -6.98 10.21 -29.49
CA ARG A 295 -8.15 10.26 -30.39
C ARG A 295 -9.04 9.02 -30.24
N GLY A 296 -10.33 9.24 -30.03
CA GLY A 296 -11.35 8.22 -29.83
C GLY A 296 -11.47 7.70 -28.39
N LYS A 297 -10.61 8.12 -27.46
CA LYS A 297 -10.73 7.75 -26.05
C LYS A 297 -11.83 8.54 -25.36
N MET A 298 -12.56 7.87 -24.46
CA MET A 298 -13.47 8.51 -23.54
C MET A 298 -12.71 9.13 -22.37
N VAL A 299 -13.10 10.34 -22.01
CA VAL A 299 -12.48 11.15 -20.98
C VAL A 299 -13.57 11.87 -20.18
N GLU A 300 -13.19 12.36 -19.01
CA GLU A 300 -13.99 13.32 -18.26
C GLU A 300 -13.28 14.67 -18.25
N VAL A 301 -14.07 15.74 -18.39
CA VAL A 301 -13.59 17.10 -18.56
C VAL A 301 -14.19 18.00 -17.49
N SER A 302 -13.35 18.78 -16.82
CA SER A 302 -13.78 19.77 -15.83
C SER A 302 -13.65 21.20 -16.36
N SER A 303 -14.24 22.16 -15.66
CA SER A 303 -14.09 23.59 -15.96
C SER A 303 -13.93 24.37 -14.66
N ASP A 304 -13.05 25.37 -14.68
CA ASP A 304 -12.86 26.32 -13.57
C ASP A 304 -13.85 27.51 -13.67
N GLU A 305 -14.74 27.53 -14.67
CA GLU A 305 -15.76 28.56 -14.82
C GLU A 305 -16.78 28.53 -13.67
N GLU A 306 -17.22 29.72 -13.26
CA GLU A 306 -18.19 29.89 -12.18
C GLU A 306 -19.50 29.18 -12.54
N GLY A 307 -19.94 28.25 -11.69
CA GLY A 307 -21.10 27.38 -11.93
C GLY A 307 -20.76 25.96 -12.38
N PHE A 308 -19.54 25.73 -12.89
CA PHE A 308 -19.07 24.39 -13.31
C PHE A 308 -17.94 23.84 -12.44
N LEU A 309 -17.44 24.66 -11.51
CA LEU A 309 -16.37 24.29 -10.59
C LEU A 309 -16.73 23.02 -9.79
N GLY A 310 -15.97 21.95 -10.03
CA GLY A 310 -16.12 20.66 -9.36
C GLY A 310 -16.94 19.61 -10.12
N ALA A 311 -17.47 19.94 -11.30
CA ALA A 311 -18.10 18.98 -12.20
C ALA A 311 -17.09 18.30 -13.13
N TRP A 312 -17.42 17.05 -13.50
CA TRP A 312 -16.72 16.30 -14.53
C TRP A 312 -17.72 15.80 -15.60
N PHE A 313 -17.58 16.29 -16.82
CA PHE A 313 -18.46 15.97 -17.95
C PHE A 313 -17.84 14.92 -18.85
N THR A 314 -18.64 13.95 -19.29
CA THR A 314 -18.17 12.89 -20.18
C THR A 314 -17.99 13.41 -21.61
N ALA A 315 -16.86 13.06 -22.22
CA ALA A 315 -16.51 13.49 -23.56
C ALA A 315 -15.67 12.45 -24.31
N THR A 316 -15.55 12.61 -25.63
CA THR A 316 -14.62 11.87 -26.47
C THR A 316 -13.58 12.79 -27.06
N VAL A 317 -12.31 12.40 -26.98
CA VAL A 317 -11.20 13.13 -27.62
C VAL A 317 -11.29 12.97 -29.13
N LEU A 318 -11.47 14.07 -29.86
CA LEU A 318 -11.48 14.09 -31.32
C LEU A 318 -10.07 14.23 -31.90
N GLU A 319 -9.27 15.12 -31.33
CA GLU A 319 -7.94 15.48 -31.83
C GLU A 319 -7.04 16.05 -30.71
N SER A 320 -5.72 15.86 -30.85
CA SER A 320 -4.70 16.54 -30.03
C SER A 320 -4.27 17.83 -30.72
N MET A 321 -4.53 18.99 -30.11
CA MET A 321 -4.25 20.32 -30.65
C MET A 321 -2.89 20.86 -30.17
N GLY A 322 -1.86 20.00 -30.17
CA GLY A 322 -0.53 20.29 -29.61
C GLY A 322 -0.16 19.39 -28.42
N LYS A 323 0.76 19.84 -27.55
CA LYS A 323 1.22 19.05 -26.39
C LYS A 323 0.14 18.93 -25.29
N ASN A 324 -0.53 20.04 -24.93
CA ASN A 324 -1.35 20.12 -23.71
C ASN A 324 -2.81 20.54 -23.97
N LYS A 325 -3.29 20.45 -25.20
CA LYS A 325 -4.67 20.83 -25.55
C LYS A 325 -5.31 19.77 -26.41
N PHE A 326 -6.59 19.50 -26.17
CA PHE A 326 -7.35 18.49 -26.88
C PHE A 326 -8.67 19.07 -27.35
N LEU A 327 -9.06 18.74 -28.58
CA LEU A 327 -10.42 18.97 -29.05
C LEU A 327 -11.26 17.80 -28.55
N VAL A 328 -12.27 18.08 -27.73
CA VAL A 328 -13.18 17.07 -27.18
C VAL A 328 -14.62 17.37 -27.61
N GLN A 329 -15.42 16.31 -27.78
CA GLN A 329 -16.85 16.43 -27.98
C GLN A 329 -17.55 15.82 -26.76
N TYR A 330 -18.37 16.62 -26.09
CA TYR A 330 -19.14 16.18 -24.92
C TYR A 330 -20.28 15.24 -25.34
N HIS A 331 -20.63 14.27 -24.49
CA HIS A 331 -21.69 13.30 -24.81
C HIS A 331 -23.09 13.86 -24.59
N ASN A 332 -23.23 14.71 -23.57
CA ASN A 332 -24.54 15.18 -23.10
C ASN A 332 -24.71 16.71 -23.22
N LEU A 333 -23.63 17.46 -23.49
CA LEU A 333 -23.71 18.91 -23.69
C LEU A 333 -23.90 19.23 -25.18
N LYS A 334 -24.70 20.26 -25.47
CA LYS A 334 -25.00 20.72 -26.83
C LYS A 334 -24.61 22.17 -27.02
N THR A 335 -24.53 22.59 -28.28
CA THR A 335 -24.38 23.99 -28.67
C THR A 335 -25.61 24.82 -28.26
N ASP A 336 -25.45 26.14 -28.15
CA ASP A 336 -26.53 27.07 -27.76
C ASP A 336 -27.79 26.98 -28.64
N ASP A 337 -27.63 26.56 -29.91
CA ASP A 337 -28.72 26.35 -30.85
C ASP A 337 -29.35 24.95 -30.77
N GLU A 338 -28.88 24.11 -29.83
CA GLU A 338 -29.33 22.74 -29.55
C GLU A 338 -29.19 21.76 -30.73
N THR A 339 -28.47 22.15 -31.79
CA THR A 339 -28.42 21.38 -33.04
C THR A 339 -27.40 20.26 -33.01
N GLN A 340 -26.29 20.44 -32.28
CA GLN A 340 -25.14 19.54 -32.29
C GLN A 340 -24.56 19.39 -30.88
N LEU A 341 -23.80 18.31 -30.67
CA LEU A 341 -23.03 18.13 -29.44
C LEU A 341 -21.93 19.17 -29.34
N LEU A 342 -21.76 19.74 -28.15
CA LEU A 342 -20.75 20.75 -27.87
C LEU A 342 -19.36 20.16 -28.10
N THR A 343 -18.55 20.89 -28.85
CA THR A 343 -17.15 20.55 -29.10
C THR A 343 -16.28 21.72 -28.68
N GLU A 344 -15.26 21.48 -27.87
CA GLU A 344 -14.43 22.52 -27.28
C GLU A 344 -12.95 22.11 -27.26
N THR A 345 -12.06 23.10 -27.34
CA THR A 345 -10.63 22.88 -27.09
C THR A 345 -10.34 23.08 -25.61
N VAL A 346 -10.01 21.99 -24.93
CA VAL A 346 -9.78 21.96 -23.49
C VAL A 346 -8.31 21.70 -23.16
N ASP A 347 -7.83 22.30 -22.08
CA ASP A 347 -6.48 22.07 -21.58
C ASP A 347 -6.39 20.69 -20.93
N ALA A 348 -5.29 19.99 -21.12
CA ALA A 348 -5.03 18.68 -20.54
C ALA A 348 -5.14 18.66 -19.00
N LEU A 349 -4.94 19.79 -18.33
CA LEU A 349 -5.16 19.93 -16.87
C LEU A 349 -6.63 19.70 -16.46
N HIS A 350 -7.57 19.94 -17.38
CA HIS A 350 -8.99 19.76 -17.18
C HIS A 350 -9.50 18.41 -17.69
N ILE A 351 -8.62 17.53 -18.17
CA ILE A 351 -9.00 16.24 -18.73
C ILE A 351 -8.44 15.11 -17.86
N ARG A 352 -9.28 14.11 -17.59
CA ARG A 352 -8.87 12.82 -17.03
C ARG A 352 -9.46 11.69 -17.87
N PRO A 353 -8.88 10.48 -17.87
CA PRO A 353 -9.55 9.30 -18.41
C PRO A 353 -10.92 9.08 -17.77
N THR A 354 -11.68 8.10 -18.24
CA THR A 354 -12.86 7.63 -17.47
C THR A 354 -12.37 6.82 -16.26
N PRO A 355 -12.94 7.02 -15.05
CA PRO A 355 -12.59 6.20 -13.90
C PRO A 355 -12.94 4.72 -14.13
N PRO A 356 -12.13 3.78 -13.62
CA PRO A 356 -12.46 2.36 -13.63
C PRO A 356 -13.78 2.13 -12.93
N GLU A 357 -14.61 1.27 -13.53
CA GLU A 357 -15.82 0.79 -12.89
C GLU A 357 -15.43 -0.15 -11.74
N ILE A 358 -15.78 0.25 -10.52
CA ILE A 358 -15.62 -0.57 -9.32
C ILE A 358 -17.00 -1.10 -8.95
N PRO A 359 -17.22 -2.43 -8.99
CA PRO A 359 -18.47 -3.01 -8.52
C PRO A 359 -18.71 -2.63 -7.06
N VAL A 360 -19.87 -2.05 -6.77
CA VAL A 360 -20.30 -1.81 -5.40
C VAL A 360 -21.16 -3.00 -4.98
N ASP A 361 -20.52 -3.99 -4.36
CA ASP A 361 -21.19 -5.18 -3.81
C ASP A 361 -21.95 -4.81 -2.53
N GLY A 362 -23.03 -4.02 -2.65
CA GLY A 362 -23.86 -3.61 -1.53
C GLY A 362 -24.48 -2.23 -1.67
N GLU A 363 -24.85 -1.63 -0.54
CA GLU A 363 -25.33 -0.25 -0.46
C GLU A 363 -24.20 0.69 -0.06
N PHE A 364 -24.23 1.93 -0.55
CA PHE A 364 -23.35 2.98 -0.04
C PHE A 364 -23.65 3.27 1.43
N ARG A 365 -22.60 3.61 2.20
CA ARG A 365 -22.71 3.88 3.64
C ARG A 365 -22.95 5.35 3.91
N ASN A 366 -23.54 5.64 5.06
CA ASN A 366 -23.58 7.01 5.56
C ASN A 366 -22.15 7.58 5.70
N LEU A 367 -21.98 8.85 5.34
CA LEU A 367 -20.70 9.58 5.26
C LEU A 367 -19.72 9.08 4.20
N GLU A 368 -20.11 8.15 3.34
CA GLU A 368 -19.28 7.74 2.21
C GLU A 368 -19.25 8.83 1.13
N GLU A 369 -18.06 9.10 0.59
CA GLU A 369 -17.88 10.07 -0.50
C GLU A 369 -18.12 9.40 -1.86
N VAL A 370 -18.94 10.04 -2.69
CA VAL A 370 -19.43 9.50 -3.96
C VAL A 370 -19.34 10.58 -5.04
N ASP A 371 -19.23 10.15 -6.30
CA ASP A 371 -19.57 11.01 -7.44
C ASP A 371 -21.04 10.78 -7.79
N ALA A 372 -21.84 11.85 -7.81
CA ALA A 372 -23.24 11.84 -8.17
C ALA A 372 -23.46 12.44 -9.56
N SER A 373 -24.21 11.74 -10.42
CA SER A 373 -24.55 12.21 -11.76
C SER A 373 -25.71 13.21 -11.70
N HIS A 374 -25.44 14.47 -12.01
CA HIS A 374 -26.43 15.54 -11.98
C HIS A 374 -26.12 16.60 -13.04
N ASN A 375 -27.13 17.11 -13.75
CA ASN A 375 -26.97 18.09 -14.85
C ASN A 375 -25.83 17.71 -15.81
N ASP A 376 -25.86 16.47 -16.30
CA ASP A 376 -24.93 15.93 -17.30
C ASP A 376 -23.46 15.79 -16.86
N GLY A 377 -23.14 16.11 -15.59
CA GLY A 377 -21.82 15.98 -15.00
C GLY A 377 -21.80 15.09 -13.76
N TRP A 378 -20.60 14.65 -13.39
CA TRP A 378 -20.32 13.96 -12.12
C TRP A 378 -19.84 14.96 -11.08
N TRP A 379 -20.48 14.94 -9.92
CA TRP A 379 -20.24 15.88 -8.82
C TRP A 379 -19.84 15.16 -7.54
N VAL A 380 -18.79 15.63 -6.88
CA VAL A 380 -18.36 15.05 -5.61
C VAL A 380 -19.33 15.43 -4.49
N GLY A 381 -19.87 14.42 -3.81
CA GLY A 381 -20.80 14.57 -2.71
C GLY A 381 -20.57 13.53 -1.62
N VAL A 382 -21.27 13.66 -0.49
CA VAL A 382 -21.19 12.73 0.64
C VAL A 382 -22.58 12.19 0.94
N ILE A 383 -22.72 10.88 1.10
CA ILE A 383 -23.98 10.27 1.53
C ILE A 383 -24.34 10.81 2.92
N SER A 384 -25.40 11.60 3.02
CA SER A 384 -25.88 12.10 4.31
C SER A 384 -26.96 11.23 4.92
N LYS A 385 -27.72 10.49 4.10
CA LYS A 385 -28.73 9.50 4.54
C LYS A 385 -28.85 8.35 3.55
N VAL A 386 -29.03 7.13 4.07
CA VAL A 386 -29.38 5.94 3.30
C VAL A 386 -30.89 5.72 3.42
N LEU A 387 -31.58 5.56 2.30
CA LEU A 387 -33.03 5.41 2.23
C LEU A 387 -33.40 4.02 1.68
N ASP A 388 -34.64 3.60 1.95
CA ASP A 388 -35.16 2.34 1.43
C ASP A 388 -35.21 2.33 -0.11
N GLY A 389 -34.95 1.14 -0.67
CA GLY A 389 -35.01 0.90 -2.12
C GLY A 389 -33.74 1.33 -2.86
N ARG A 390 -32.57 1.29 -2.22
CA ARG A 390 -31.27 1.71 -2.78
C ARG A 390 -31.27 3.15 -3.30
N ARG A 391 -31.77 4.05 -2.46
CA ARG A 391 -31.79 5.50 -2.70
C ARG A 391 -31.01 6.20 -1.60
N TYR A 392 -30.44 7.35 -1.91
CA TYR A 392 -29.51 8.03 -1.02
C TYR A 392 -29.72 9.53 -1.07
N MET A 393 -29.64 10.19 0.08
CA MET A 393 -29.46 11.64 0.14
C MET A 393 -27.97 11.93 0.06
N VAL A 394 -27.57 12.74 -0.91
CA VAL A 394 -26.19 13.18 -1.11
C VAL A 394 -26.10 14.66 -0.76
N TYR A 395 -25.24 14.99 0.21
CA TYR A 395 -24.90 16.35 0.58
C TYR A 395 -23.71 16.85 -0.22
N PHE A 396 -23.88 18.00 -0.86
CA PHE A 396 -22.81 18.66 -1.59
C PHE A 396 -22.27 19.86 -0.80
N ARG A 397 -21.00 19.77 -0.43
CA ARG A 397 -20.33 20.80 0.40
C ARG A 397 -20.32 22.20 -0.24
N PRO A 398 -20.09 22.37 -1.56
CA PRO A 398 -20.00 23.71 -2.16
C PRO A 398 -21.30 24.52 -2.04
N TRP A 399 -22.45 23.90 -2.32
CA TRP A 399 -23.78 24.56 -2.29
C TRP A 399 -24.50 24.41 -0.95
N LYS A 400 -24.04 23.51 -0.07
CA LYS A 400 -24.69 23.15 1.21
C LYS A 400 -26.12 22.62 1.03
N GLU A 401 -26.32 21.85 -0.03
CA GLU A 401 -27.62 21.27 -0.40
C GLU A 401 -27.58 19.74 -0.33
N GLU A 402 -28.73 19.12 -0.10
CA GLU A 402 -28.94 17.67 -0.17
C GLU A 402 -29.89 17.33 -1.31
N MET A 403 -29.59 16.31 -2.10
CA MET A 403 -30.45 15.82 -3.17
C MET A 403 -30.57 14.30 -3.12
N GLU A 404 -31.71 13.77 -3.57
CA GLU A 404 -31.96 12.32 -3.62
C GLU A 404 -31.44 11.72 -4.93
N PHE A 405 -30.71 10.62 -4.84
CA PHE A 405 -30.18 9.87 -5.99
C PHE A 405 -30.52 8.39 -5.89
N GLY A 406 -30.75 7.75 -7.04
CA GLY A 406 -30.78 6.31 -7.14
C GLY A 406 -29.37 5.72 -7.11
N HIS A 407 -29.26 4.43 -6.80
CA HIS A 407 -27.97 3.73 -6.77
C HIS A 407 -27.17 3.84 -8.07
N ASN A 408 -27.84 3.83 -9.23
CA ASN A 408 -27.18 3.90 -10.55
C ASN A 408 -26.72 5.31 -10.93
N ASP A 409 -27.18 6.34 -10.21
CA ASP A 409 -26.77 7.72 -10.43
C ASP A 409 -25.54 8.06 -9.58
N LEU A 410 -25.02 7.09 -8.81
CA LEU A 410 -23.88 7.23 -7.92
C LEU A 410 -22.77 6.25 -8.31
N ARG A 411 -21.53 6.68 -8.11
CA ARG A 411 -20.36 5.80 -8.13
C ARG A 411 -19.43 6.17 -6.97
N LEU A 412 -18.55 5.24 -6.60
CA LEU A 412 -17.50 5.53 -5.62
C LEU A 412 -16.63 6.68 -6.11
N HIS A 413 -16.41 7.67 -5.25
CA HIS A 413 -15.56 8.79 -5.58
C HIS A 413 -14.11 8.32 -5.77
N GLN A 414 -13.53 8.68 -6.92
CA GLN A 414 -12.15 8.41 -7.27
C GLN A 414 -11.52 9.71 -7.78
N ASP A 415 -10.31 9.98 -7.31
CA ASP A 415 -9.50 11.08 -7.80
C ASP A 415 -8.52 10.57 -8.86
N TRP A 416 -8.33 11.34 -9.93
CA TRP A 416 -7.30 11.10 -10.95
C TRP A 416 -6.07 11.95 -10.66
N ILE A 417 -4.98 11.33 -10.20
CA ILE A 417 -3.75 12.05 -9.86
C ILE A 417 -2.53 11.27 -10.32
N ASN A 418 -1.55 11.99 -10.89
CA ASN A 418 -0.26 11.43 -11.29
C ASN A 418 -0.40 10.19 -12.20
N GLY A 419 -1.40 10.19 -13.09
CA GLY A 419 -1.67 9.09 -14.02
C GLY A 419 -2.30 7.86 -13.37
N ARG A 420 -2.89 7.96 -12.17
CA ARG A 420 -3.57 6.85 -11.48
C ARG A 420 -4.88 7.30 -10.85
N TRP A 421 -5.82 6.37 -10.81
CA TRP A 421 -7.03 6.50 -10.01
C TRP A 421 -6.74 6.09 -8.57
N VAL A 422 -7.15 6.94 -7.64
CA VAL A 422 -7.02 6.73 -6.20
C VAL A 422 -8.40 6.93 -5.58
N ARG A 423 -8.82 6.02 -4.71
CA ARG A 423 -10.09 6.15 -3.99
C ARG A 423 -9.94 7.19 -2.89
N ALA A 424 -10.93 8.06 -2.74
CA ALA A 424 -10.99 8.94 -1.60
C ALA A 424 -11.18 8.11 -0.32
N SER A 425 -10.36 8.40 0.69
CA SER A 425 -10.33 7.62 1.92
C SER A 425 -11.67 7.74 2.62
N THR A 426 -12.26 6.60 2.97
CA THR A 426 -13.28 6.57 4.01
C THR A 426 -12.58 7.03 5.29
N LYS A 427 -12.70 8.31 5.65
CA LYS A 427 -12.43 8.74 7.02
C LYS A 427 -13.43 8.01 7.91
N LEU A 428 -13.07 6.81 8.33
CA LEU A 428 -13.61 6.19 9.52
C LEU A 428 -13.15 7.10 10.66
N LEU A 429 -14.07 7.93 11.14
CA LEU A 429 -13.95 8.60 12.43
C LEU A 429 -13.88 7.56 13.56
#